data_AF-A0A3D2LZP8-F1
#
_entry.id   AF-A0A3D2LZP8-F1
#
_cell.length_a   1.000
_cell.length_b   1.000
_cell.length_c   1.000
_cell.angle_alpha   90.00
_cell.angle_beta   90.00
_cell.angle_gamma   90.00
#
_symmetry.space_group_name_H-M   'P 1'
#
loop_
_entity.id
_entity.type
_entity.pdbx_description
1 polymer ?
#
loop_
_entity_poly.entity_id
_entity_poly.type
_entity_poly.pdbx_seq_one_letter_code
_entity_poly.pdbx_strand_id
1 'polypeptide(L)'
;MYSQLTGFREYPCPEDSVSLEDAIKDQLDEHHADTMQAYTEYCGDRMEVPANLIGALIHLQGPSYCWEMQLGRIHEVLGEALKEIVYDIDQYKKAFIEHEAERRRKEAEEIKHEVAA
;
A
#
# COMPACT_ATOMS: atom_id res chain seq x y z
N MET A 1 43.32 -8.59 -42.12
CA MET A 1 42.39 -7.62 -42.76
C MET A 1 41.12 -7.60 -41.92
N TYR A 2 40.77 -6.41 -41.41
CA TYR A 2 39.49 -5.87 -40.88
C TYR A 2 38.44 -6.86 -40.29
N SER A 3 38.07 -6.84 -39.00
CA SER A 3 37.43 -5.81 -38.14
C SER A 3 35.91 -5.66 -38.34
N GLN A 4 35.21 -5.58 -37.18
CA GLN A 4 33.84 -5.11 -36.87
C GLN A 4 32.70 -6.15 -36.87
N LEU A 5 31.69 -6.11 -35.98
CA LEU A 5 31.40 -5.42 -34.71
C LEU A 5 30.10 -6.09 -34.18
N THR A 6 29.96 -6.15 -32.85
CA THR A 6 28.69 -6.08 -32.10
C THR A 6 27.52 -7.03 -32.41
N GLY A 7 27.23 -7.88 -31.44
CA GLY A 7 25.89 -8.32 -31.11
C GLY A 7 25.85 -8.55 -29.61
N PHE A 8 25.94 -7.46 -28.84
CA PHE A 8 25.65 -7.46 -27.42
C PHE A 8 24.35 -8.24 -27.24
N ARG A 9 24.39 -9.33 -26.48
CA ARG A 9 23.17 -9.98 -26.02
C ARG A 9 22.43 -8.89 -25.27
N GLU A 10 21.38 -8.35 -25.88
CA GLU A 10 20.39 -7.52 -25.22
C GLU A 10 19.91 -8.38 -24.06
N TYR A 11 20.49 -8.15 -22.89
CA TYR A 11 19.80 -8.44 -21.65
C TYR A 11 18.48 -7.70 -21.80
N PRO A 12 17.32 -8.36 -21.62
CA PRO A 12 16.08 -7.61 -21.50
C PRO A 12 16.35 -6.54 -20.45
N CYS A 13 16.24 -5.27 -20.86
CA CYS A 13 16.14 -4.17 -19.91
C CYS A 13 15.12 -4.64 -18.88
N PRO A 14 15.41 -4.61 -17.56
CA PRO A 14 14.38 -4.81 -16.57
C PRO A 14 13.50 -3.55 -16.57
N GLU A 15 12.68 -3.41 -17.60
CA GLU A 15 11.53 -2.50 -17.64
C GLU A 15 10.33 -3.09 -16.89
N ASP A 16 10.50 -4.24 -16.19
CA ASP A 16 9.62 -4.65 -15.09
C ASP A 16 10.00 -3.92 -13.79
N SER A 17 10.43 -2.66 -13.86
CA SER A 17 10.39 -1.80 -12.68
C SER A 17 8.93 -1.47 -12.43
N VAL A 18 8.21 -2.41 -11.80
CA VAL A 18 6.96 -2.13 -11.09
C VAL A 18 7.19 -0.80 -10.35
N SER A 19 6.37 0.21 -10.63
CA SER A 19 6.53 1.51 -9.96
C SER A 19 6.52 1.26 -8.46
N LEU A 20 7.31 2.01 -7.69
CA LEU A 20 7.37 1.83 -6.23
C LEU A 20 5.96 1.85 -5.62
N GLU A 21 5.09 2.69 -6.16
CA GLU A 21 3.67 2.81 -5.88
C GLU A 21 2.88 1.53 -6.20
N ASP A 22 3.13 0.90 -7.34
CA ASP A 22 2.50 -0.37 -7.73
C ASP A 22 2.96 -1.49 -6.80
N ALA A 23 4.23 -1.52 -6.40
CA ALA A 23 4.73 -2.50 -5.44
C ALA A 23 4.11 -2.31 -4.04
N ILE A 24 3.88 -1.05 -3.60
CA ILE A 24 3.18 -0.77 -2.35
C ILE A 24 1.71 -1.19 -2.44
N LYS A 25 1.07 -0.96 -3.59
CA LYS A 25 -0.31 -1.40 -3.84
C LYS A 25 -0.41 -2.93 -3.79
N ASP A 26 0.47 -3.64 -4.48
CA ASP A 26 0.50 -5.11 -4.46
C ASP A 26 0.73 -5.63 -3.02
N GLN A 27 1.62 -4.99 -2.25
CA GLN A 27 1.81 -5.32 -0.83
C GLN A 27 0.54 -5.12 0.02
N LEU A 28 -0.24 -4.07 -0.24
CA LEU A 28 -1.53 -3.88 0.44
C LEU A 28 -2.54 -4.95 0.04
N ASP A 29 -2.59 -5.28 -1.24
CA ASP A 29 -3.50 -6.30 -1.79
C ASP A 29 -3.12 -7.72 -1.30
N GLU A 30 -1.84 -7.97 -1.02
CA GLU A 30 -1.31 -9.19 -0.38
C GLU A 30 -1.42 -9.18 1.16
N HIS A 31 -1.93 -8.10 1.77
CA HIS A 31 -1.96 -7.88 3.22
C HIS A 31 -0.58 -8.03 3.90
N HIS A 32 0.46 -7.51 3.25
CA HIS A 32 1.82 -7.46 3.82
C HIS A 32 1.80 -6.80 5.20
N ALA A 33 2.31 -7.52 6.21
CA ALA A 33 2.13 -7.16 7.62
C ALA A 33 2.58 -5.73 7.95
N ASP A 34 3.81 -5.37 7.56
CA ASP A 34 4.37 -4.05 7.89
C ASP A 34 3.67 -2.93 7.10
N THR A 35 3.28 -3.20 5.85
CA THR A 35 2.60 -2.20 5.00
C THR A 35 1.18 -1.95 5.51
N MET A 36 0.48 -2.99 5.97
CA MET A 36 -0.83 -2.90 6.60
C MET A 36 -0.79 -2.17 7.94
N GLN A 37 0.26 -2.40 8.73
CA GLN A 37 0.47 -1.65 9.98
C GLN A 37 0.71 -0.17 9.69
N ALA A 38 1.63 0.16 8.77
CA ALA A 38 1.89 1.53 8.36
C ALA A 38 0.65 2.22 7.81
N TYR A 39 -0.18 1.49 7.05
CA TYR A 39 -1.45 2.00 6.53
C TYR A 39 -2.47 2.26 7.66
N THR A 40 -2.55 1.34 8.63
CA THR A 40 -3.41 1.49 9.80
C THR A 40 -3.03 2.72 10.63
N GLU A 41 -1.74 2.93 10.87
CA GLU A 41 -1.21 4.09 11.59
C GLU A 41 -1.49 5.38 10.80
N TYR A 42 -1.25 5.37 9.48
CA TYR A 42 -1.53 6.50 8.59
C TYR A 42 -3.01 6.93 8.62
N CYS A 43 -3.94 5.96 8.62
CA CYS A 43 -5.37 6.23 8.76
C CYS A 43 -5.73 6.69 10.18
N GLY A 44 -5.14 6.09 11.21
CA GLY A 44 -5.36 6.46 12.62
C GLY A 44 -4.99 7.91 12.95
N ASP A 45 -3.97 8.47 12.30
CA ASP A 45 -3.60 9.87 12.45
C ASP A 45 -4.59 10.85 11.79
N ARG A 46 -5.43 10.36 10.87
CA ARG A 46 -6.36 11.18 10.06
C ARG A 46 -7.82 11.01 10.46
N MET A 47 -8.13 9.96 11.20
CA MET A 47 -9.48 9.60 11.63
C MET A 47 -9.56 9.68 13.16
N GLU A 48 -10.66 10.19 13.70
CA GLU A 48 -10.94 10.14 15.15
C GLU A 48 -11.42 8.75 15.59
N VAL A 49 -10.80 7.69 15.05
CA VAL A 49 -11.17 6.30 15.26
C VAL A 49 -9.95 5.54 15.79
N PRO A 50 -10.09 4.69 16.82
CA PRO A 50 -8.98 3.91 17.34
C PRO A 50 -8.29 3.06 16.25
N ALA A 51 -6.96 3.12 16.18
CA ALA A 51 -6.16 2.43 15.15
C ALA A 51 -6.41 0.90 15.13
N ASN A 52 -6.68 0.29 16.29
CA ASN A 52 -7.04 -1.13 16.37
C ASN A 52 -8.38 -1.46 15.67
N LEU A 53 -9.34 -0.53 15.69
CA LEU A 53 -10.60 -0.68 14.95
C LEU A 53 -10.37 -0.49 13.45
N ILE A 54 -9.57 0.50 13.06
CA ILE A 54 -9.18 0.72 11.65
C ILE A 54 -8.49 -0.53 11.09
N GLY A 55 -7.48 -1.05 11.77
CA GLY A 55 -6.75 -2.25 11.33
C GLY A 55 -7.68 -3.46 11.17
N ALA A 56 -8.60 -3.67 12.11
CA ALA A 56 -9.60 -4.73 12.01
C ALA A 56 -10.53 -4.55 10.80
N LEU A 57 -10.91 -3.30 10.48
CA LEU A 57 -11.78 -2.97 9.35
C LEU A 57 -11.08 -3.09 7.99
N ILE A 58 -9.79 -2.74 7.88
CA ILE A 58 -9.03 -2.90 6.63
C ILE A 58 -8.97 -4.38 6.22
N HIS A 59 -8.79 -5.30 7.17
CA HIS A 59 -8.83 -6.74 6.87
C HIS A 59 -10.18 -7.24 6.34
N LEU A 60 -11.26 -6.49 6.57
CA LEU A 60 -12.60 -6.81 6.05
C LEU A 60 -12.83 -6.28 4.63
N GLN A 61 -11.94 -5.43 4.09
CA GLN A 61 -12.02 -4.87 2.73
C GLN A 61 -11.57 -5.84 1.62
N GLY A 62 -11.08 -7.04 1.96
CA GLY A 62 -10.59 -8.00 0.98
C GLY A 62 -11.67 -8.53 0.00
N PRO A 63 -11.27 -9.07 -1.16
CA PRO A 63 -12.17 -9.48 -2.26
C PRO A 63 -13.11 -10.66 -1.94
N SER A 64 -13.06 -11.20 -0.71
CA SER A 64 -13.93 -12.31 -0.27
C SER A 64 -15.18 -11.78 0.45
N TYR A 65 -16.01 -11.05 -0.27
CA TYR A 65 -17.49 -11.15 -0.26
C TYR A 65 -18.23 -11.40 1.07
N CYS A 66 -17.89 -10.70 2.15
CA CYS A 66 -18.63 -10.86 3.41
C CYS A 66 -19.07 -9.56 4.08
N TRP A 67 -18.42 -8.42 3.81
CA TRP A 67 -18.61 -7.19 4.58
C TRP A 67 -20.09 -6.74 4.67
N GLU A 68 -20.78 -6.59 3.54
CA GLU A 68 -22.21 -6.22 3.53
C GLU A 68 -23.12 -7.27 4.18
N MET A 69 -22.77 -8.55 4.05
CA MET A 69 -23.50 -9.67 4.64
C MET A 69 -23.29 -9.78 6.17
N GLN A 70 -22.12 -9.36 6.67
CA GLN A 70 -21.81 -9.27 8.10
C GLN A 70 -22.49 -8.05 8.73
N LEU A 71 -22.55 -6.92 8.02
CA LEU A 71 -23.30 -5.72 8.44
C LEU A 71 -24.79 -5.98 8.62
N GLY A 72 -25.41 -6.80 7.76
CA GLY A 72 -26.82 -7.18 7.92
C GLY A 72 -27.14 -7.93 9.21
N ARG A 73 -26.12 -8.44 9.92
CA ARG A 73 -26.25 -9.05 11.26
C ARG A 73 -26.01 -8.06 12.40
N ILE A 74 -25.44 -6.89 12.08
CA ILE A 74 -25.15 -5.82 13.01
C ILE A 74 -26.37 -4.88 13.03
N HIS A 75 -26.66 -4.30 14.19
CA HIS A 75 -27.71 -3.29 14.35
C HIS A 75 -27.54 -2.17 13.29
N GLU A 76 -28.61 -1.82 12.57
CA GLU A 76 -28.60 -0.93 11.39
C GLU A 76 -27.71 0.31 11.56
N VAL A 77 -27.87 1.04 12.66
CA VAL A 77 -27.08 2.25 12.96
C VAL A 77 -25.59 1.98 13.12
N LEU A 78 -25.21 0.88 13.78
CA LEU A 78 -23.80 0.49 13.91
C LEU A 78 -23.26 0.02 12.56
N GLY A 79 -24.10 -0.60 11.74
CA GLY A 79 -23.73 -0.98 10.40
C GLY A 79 -23.40 0.23 9.50
N GLU A 80 -24.27 1.23 9.48
CA GLU A 80 -24.04 2.46 8.70
C GLU A 80 -22.77 3.21 9.18
N ALA A 81 -22.58 3.36 10.49
CA ALA A 81 -21.37 4.00 11.01
C ALA A 81 -20.08 3.29 10.59
N LEU A 82 -20.06 1.95 10.58
CA LEU A 82 -18.88 1.21 10.14
C LEU A 82 -18.68 1.29 8.61
N LYS A 83 -19.74 1.46 7.80
CA LYS A 83 -19.63 1.74 6.36
C LYS A 83 -18.97 3.07 6.08
N GLU A 84 -19.35 4.11 6.80
CA GLU A 84 -18.72 5.43 6.66
C GLU A 84 -17.21 5.33 6.97
N ILE A 85 -16.85 4.66 8.06
CA ILE A 85 -15.44 4.45 8.43
C ILE A 85 -14.68 3.65 7.36
N VAL A 86 -15.26 2.56 6.85
CA VAL A 86 -14.63 1.74 5.79
C VAL A 86 -14.47 2.52 4.48
N TYR A 87 -15.44 3.36 4.14
CA TYR A 87 -15.36 4.24 2.99
C TYR A 87 -14.23 5.26 3.13
N ASP A 88 -14.15 5.92 4.30
CA ASP A 88 -13.10 6.90 4.58
C ASP A 88 -11.71 6.27 4.55
N ILE A 89 -11.56 5.06 5.11
CA ILE A 89 -10.32 4.28 5.01
C ILE A 89 -9.94 4.09 3.54
N ASP A 90 -10.85 3.63 2.68
CA ASP A 90 -10.57 3.41 1.25
C ASP A 90 -10.13 4.69 0.53
N GLN A 91 -10.70 5.85 0.87
CA GLN A 91 -10.29 7.15 0.30
C GLN A 91 -8.82 7.49 0.59
N TYR A 92 -8.27 7.03 1.72
CA TYR A 92 -6.87 7.27 2.07
C TYR A 92 -5.88 6.34 1.36
N LYS A 93 -6.32 5.27 0.70
CA LYS A 93 -5.43 4.28 0.06
C LYS A 93 -4.46 4.94 -0.91
N LYS A 94 -4.95 5.84 -1.77
CA LYS A 94 -4.10 6.54 -2.76
C LYS A 94 -3.07 7.46 -2.07
N ALA A 95 -3.52 8.26 -1.11
CA ALA A 95 -2.67 9.21 -0.40
C ALA A 95 -1.58 8.49 0.44
N PHE A 96 -1.90 7.32 0.98
CA PHE A 96 -0.94 6.45 1.64
C PHE A 96 0.12 5.93 0.67
N ILE A 97 -0.28 5.41 -0.50
CA ILE A 97 0.67 4.89 -1.50
C ILE A 97 1.70 5.96 -1.90
N GLU A 98 1.25 7.19 -2.17
CA GLU A 98 2.17 8.30 -2.49
C GLU A 98 3.07 8.66 -1.30
N HIS A 99 2.52 8.72 -0.09
CA HIS A 99 3.29 9.02 1.12
C HIS A 99 4.38 7.98 1.41
N GLU A 100 4.04 6.70 1.31
CA GLU A 100 4.94 5.58 1.59
C GLU A 100 6.01 5.44 0.50
N ALA A 101 5.67 5.72 -0.77
CA ALA A 101 6.64 5.78 -1.86
C ALA A 101 7.67 6.89 -1.62
N GLU A 102 7.23 8.08 -1.21
CA GLU A 102 8.12 9.20 -0.89
C GLU A 102 9.04 8.88 0.30
N ARG A 103 8.51 8.24 1.35
CA ARG A 103 9.31 7.81 2.52
C ARG A 103 10.44 6.87 2.10
N ARG A 104 10.12 5.83 1.33
CA ARG A 104 11.12 4.85 0.85
C ARG A 104 12.15 5.46 -0.11
N ARG A 105 11.76 6.47 -0.90
CA ARG A 105 12.71 7.22 -1.74
C ARG A 105 13.73 7.98 -0.90
N LYS A 106 13.28 8.71 0.13
CA LYS A 106 14.17 9.45 1.03
C LYS A 106 15.14 8.54 1.77
N GLU A 107 14.65 7.41 2.29
CA GLU A 107 15.50 6.42 2.97
C GLU A 107 16.58 5.87 2.02
N ALA A 108 16.24 5.60 0.77
CA ALA A 108 17.21 5.15 -0.23
C ALA A 108 18.25 6.23 -0.59
N GLU A 109 17.91 7.52 -0.52
CA GLU A 109 18.84 8.63 -0.71
C GLU A 109 19.77 8.82 0.48
N GLU A 110 19.25 8.74 1.70
CA GLU A 110 20.03 8.83 2.94
C GLU A 110 21.09 7.71 3.01
N ILE A 111 20.71 6.46 2.71
CA ILE A 111 21.65 5.33 2.66
C ILE A 111 22.76 5.55 1.62
N LYS A 112 22.43 6.10 0.44
CA LYS A 112 23.44 6.41 -0.59
C LYS A 112 24.44 7.47 -0.11
N HIS A 113 23.98 8.45 0.64
CA HIS A 113 24.84 9.49 1.21
C HIS A 113 25.73 8.97 2.33
N GLU A 114 25.22 8.09 3.20
CA GLU A 114 26.01 7.47 4.27
C GLU A 114 27.07 6.49 3.73
N VAL A 115 26.77 5.75 2.66
CA VAL A 115 27.73 4.81 2.04
C VAL A 115 28.81 5.53 1.23
N ALA A 116 28.57 6.78 0.82
CA ALA A 116 29.51 7.60 0.06
C ALA A 116 30.41 8.49 0.94
N ALA A 117 30.17 8.54 2.25
CA ALA A 117 30.94 9.31 3.24
C ALA A 117 32.03 8.46 3.91
#